data_AF-A0A1V9Y975-F1
#
_entry.id   AF-A0A1V9Y975-F1
#
_cell.length_a   1.000
_cell.length_b   1.000
_cell.length_c   1.000
_cell.angle_alpha   90.00
_cell.angle_beta   90.00
_cell.angle_gamma   90.00
#
_symmetry.space_group_name_H-M   'P 1'
#
loop_
_entity.id
_entity.type
_entity.pdbx_description
1 polymer ?
#
loop_
_entity_poly.entity_id
_entity_poly.type
_entity_poly.pdbx_seq_one_letter_code
_entity_poly.pdbx_strand_id
1 'polypeptide(L)'
;LADKKNTNGYGDKCPDQLGGFCSSVFFTWLTPLLDLGNKRPLEFADLYQLNHSDRAVNISQTFQHYWDIELTKTHPRLWWALARGFGAPFLVAGGLKLIHDSLQFVGPLIIKLIIAFLSDPDSDINQGFVYVAIIFVAGVGQSFALRQYFFLCFETGLRVRSAIVTAVYQKSLVLSPSAQAKKSTGEITNLMSVDAHRLQETTTYLHATWFALFQIITSSYLLYLQLGVAFVAGLLVILLLIPITASISKIMRSLQQRLMQVKDERVKVVYEVLSGIKVIKL
;
A
#
# COMPACT_ATOMS: atom_id res chain seq x y z
N LEU A 1 3.86 -28.85 37.00
CA LEU A 1 4.87 -27.84 37.40
C LEU A 1 5.16 -27.01 36.17
N ALA A 2 4.53 -25.84 36.11
CA ALA A 2 4.54 -24.95 34.95
C ALA A 2 5.92 -24.31 34.79
N ASP A 3 6.55 -24.56 33.65
CA ASP A 3 7.79 -23.89 33.27
C ASP A 3 7.43 -22.48 32.79
N LYS A 4 7.54 -21.50 33.70
CA LYS A 4 7.55 -20.07 33.38
C LYS A 4 8.81 -19.79 32.55
N LYS A 5 8.77 -20.11 31.26
CA LYS A 5 9.73 -19.58 30.30
C LYS A 5 9.59 -18.06 30.33
N ASN A 6 10.67 -17.38 30.70
CA ASN A 6 10.86 -15.94 30.65
C ASN A 6 10.24 -15.36 29.37
N THR A 7 9.02 -14.83 29.45
CA THR A 7 8.36 -14.12 28.36
C THR A 7 8.89 -12.69 28.28
N ASN A 8 10.17 -12.56 27.92
CA ASN A 8 10.76 -11.26 27.61
C ASN A 8 10.38 -10.76 26.20
N GLY A 9 9.53 -11.50 25.47
CA GLY A 9 8.98 -11.12 24.17
C GLY A 9 7.62 -10.44 24.28
N TYR A 10 7.17 -9.79 23.19
CA TYR A 10 5.86 -9.12 23.13
C TYR A 10 4.73 -10.03 22.63
N GLY A 11 4.97 -11.34 22.53
CA GLY A 11 4.06 -12.36 21.97
C GLY A 11 2.69 -12.51 22.62
N ASP A 12 2.43 -11.86 23.76
CA ASP A 12 1.12 -11.85 24.42
C ASP A 12 0.40 -10.51 24.29
N LYS A 13 1.02 -9.50 23.66
CA LYS A 13 0.50 -8.12 23.58
C LYS A 13 0.07 -7.77 22.15
N CYS A 14 -0.98 -6.97 22.05
CA CYS A 14 -1.43 -6.37 20.80
C CYS A 14 -0.98 -4.90 20.72
N PRO A 15 -0.69 -4.36 19.52
CA PRO A 15 -0.36 -2.94 19.33
C PRO A 15 -1.38 -1.99 19.96
N ASP A 16 -2.69 -2.27 19.82
CA ASP A 16 -3.76 -1.44 20.36
C ASP A 16 -3.79 -1.38 21.90
N GLN A 17 -3.22 -2.39 22.57
CA GLN A 17 -3.15 -2.44 24.04
C GLN A 17 -1.93 -1.69 24.59
N LEU A 18 -0.94 -1.42 23.73
CA LEU A 18 0.33 -0.80 24.10
C LEU A 18 0.33 0.72 23.93
N GLY A 19 -0.71 1.30 23.33
CA GLY A 19 -0.69 2.71 22.95
C GLY A 19 -2.06 3.37 22.96
N GLY A 20 -2.12 4.60 23.49
CA GLY A 20 -3.25 5.51 23.25
C GLY A 20 -3.21 6.13 21.85
N PHE A 21 -4.15 7.04 21.56
CA PHE A 21 -4.27 7.71 20.25
C PHE A 21 -2.95 8.25 19.70
N CYS A 22 -2.16 8.95 20.52
CA CYS A 22 -0.87 9.48 20.09
C CYS A 22 0.11 8.36 19.67
N SER A 23 0.11 7.23 20.37
CA SER A 23 1.00 6.12 20.03
C SER A 23 0.67 5.52 18.67
N SER A 24 -0.63 5.41 18.35
CA SER A 24 -1.10 4.94 17.04
C SER A 24 -0.78 5.95 15.92
N VAL A 25 -0.95 7.25 16.18
CA VAL A 25 -0.66 8.30 15.17
C VAL A 25 0.83 8.42 14.84
N PHE A 26 1.69 8.33 15.86
CA PHE A 26 3.14 8.46 15.70
C PHE A 26 3.86 7.11 15.52
N PHE A 27 3.12 6.00 15.52
CA PHE A 27 3.67 4.63 15.45
C PHE A 27 4.70 4.31 16.55
N THR A 28 4.63 4.98 17.71
CA THR A 28 5.61 4.79 18.80
C THR A 28 5.49 3.42 19.46
N TRP A 29 4.35 2.74 19.31
CA TRP A 29 4.18 1.35 19.77
C TRP A 29 5.16 0.38 19.08
N LEU A 30 5.71 0.75 17.91
CA LEU A 30 6.68 -0.07 17.18
C LEU A 30 8.11 0.10 17.71
N THR A 31 8.43 1.24 18.34
CA THR A 31 9.78 1.59 18.82
C THR A 31 10.42 0.50 19.70
N PRO A 32 9.73 -0.09 20.70
CA PRO A 32 10.32 -1.11 21.55
C PRO A 32 10.73 -2.39 20.81
N LEU A 33 10.01 -2.74 19.73
CA LEU A 33 10.34 -3.88 18.88
C LEU A 33 11.54 -3.58 17.98
N LEU A 34 11.62 -2.36 17.44
CA LEU A 34 12.77 -1.91 16.65
C LEU A 34 14.04 -1.85 17.49
N ASP A 35 13.96 -1.33 18.72
CA ASP A 35 15.08 -1.29 19.65
C ASP A 35 15.55 -2.70 20.03
N LEU A 36 14.64 -3.65 20.18
CA LEU A 36 14.97 -5.05 20.42
C LEU A 36 15.68 -5.66 19.20
N GLY A 37 15.17 -5.40 17.99
CA GLY A 37 15.77 -5.85 16.72
C GLY A 37 17.16 -5.26 16.44
N ASN A 38 17.43 -4.06 16.96
CA ASN A 38 18.76 -3.46 16.90
C ASN A 38 19.78 -4.15 17.84
N LYS A 39 19.29 -4.75 18.93
CA LYS A 39 20.14 -5.43 19.93
C LYS A 39 20.40 -6.90 19.59
N ARG A 40 19.42 -7.59 19.03
CA ARG A 40 19.55 -8.98 18.60
C ARG A 40 18.57 -9.31 17.46
N PRO A 41 18.85 -10.35 16.65
CA PRO A 41 17.86 -10.89 15.72
C PRO A 41 16.54 -11.23 16.44
N LEU A 42 15.42 -10.83 15.82
CA LEU A 42 14.08 -11.06 16.35
C LEU A 42 13.65 -12.51 16.17
N GLU A 43 13.00 -13.08 17.18
CA GLU A 43 12.38 -14.39 17.13
C GLU A 43 10.85 -14.26 17.06
N PHE A 44 10.15 -15.35 16.71
CA PHE A 44 8.68 -15.33 16.61
C PHE A 44 7.98 -14.93 17.91
N ALA A 45 8.56 -15.29 19.07
CA ALA A 45 8.01 -14.92 20.38
C ALA A 45 8.12 -13.42 20.70
N ASP A 46 8.97 -12.69 19.99
CA ASP A 46 9.16 -11.24 20.18
C ASP A 46 8.10 -10.42 19.46
N LEU A 47 7.43 -11.00 18.45
CA LEU A 47 6.46 -10.30 17.61
C LEU A 47 5.14 -10.09 18.35
N TYR A 48 4.54 -8.92 18.15
CA TYR A 48 3.19 -8.65 18.66
C TYR A 48 2.15 -9.60 18.05
N GLN A 49 1.11 -9.89 18.83
CA GLN A 49 -0.09 -10.52 18.27
C GLN A 49 -0.88 -9.51 17.44
N LEU A 50 -1.62 -10.03 16.46
CA LEU A 50 -2.61 -9.25 15.73
C LEU A 50 -3.71 -8.76 16.68
N ASN A 51 -4.14 -7.52 16.45
CA ASN A 51 -5.34 -6.95 17.04
C ASN A 51 -6.54 -7.88 16.84
N HIS A 52 -7.45 -7.93 17.81
CA HIS A 52 -8.58 -8.86 17.77
C HIS A 52 -9.45 -8.68 16.52
N SER A 53 -9.62 -7.44 16.05
CA SER A 53 -10.32 -7.09 14.80
C SER A 53 -9.66 -7.68 13.55
N ASP A 54 -8.34 -7.86 13.57
CA ASP A 54 -7.54 -8.28 12.42
C ASP A 54 -7.23 -9.79 12.41
N ARG A 55 -7.78 -10.53 13.37
CA ARG A 55 -7.71 -12.00 13.38
C ARG A 55 -8.61 -12.58 12.30
N ALA A 56 -8.16 -13.66 11.66
CA ALA A 56 -8.89 -14.31 10.56
C ALA A 56 -10.33 -14.71 10.93
N VAL A 57 -10.58 -15.11 12.18
CA VAL A 57 -11.92 -15.43 12.67
C VAL A 57 -12.85 -14.22 12.56
N ASN A 58 -12.44 -13.07 13.10
CA ASN A 58 -13.23 -11.84 13.08
C ASN A 58 -13.41 -11.28 11.66
N ILE A 59 -12.33 -11.29 10.86
CA ILE A 59 -12.37 -10.85 9.46
C ILE A 59 -13.33 -11.73 8.66
N SER A 60 -13.25 -13.05 8.80
CA SER A 60 -14.11 -13.98 8.06
C SER A 60 -15.57 -13.85 8.47
N GLN A 61 -15.87 -13.72 9.77
CA GLN A 61 -17.24 -13.46 10.24
C GLN A 61 -17.82 -12.16 9.68
N THR A 62 -17.02 -11.09 9.69
CA THR A 62 -17.43 -9.78 9.14
C THR A 62 -17.70 -9.90 7.64
N PHE A 63 -16.81 -10.55 6.90
CA PHE A 63 -16.99 -10.78 5.47
C PHE A 63 -18.23 -11.61 5.17
N GLN A 64 -18.40 -12.75 5.86
CA GLN A 64 -19.54 -13.64 5.63
C GLN A 64 -20.87 -12.95 5.90
N HIS A 65 -20.96 -12.15 6.98
CA HIS A 65 -22.16 -11.36 7.25
C HIS A 65 -22.58 -10.48 6.06
N TYR A 66 -21.65 -9.72 5.48
CA TYR A 66 -21.95 -8.88 4.32
C TYR A 66 -22.11 -9.66 3.02
N TRP A 67 -21.43 -10.80 2.89
CA TRP A 67 -21.57 -11.68 1.73
C TRP A 67 -22.96 -12.34 1.69
N ASP A 68 -23.48 -12.80 2.83
CA ASP A 68 -24.82 -13.37 2.94
C ASP A 68 -25.90 -12.35 2.56
N ILE A 69 -25.75 -11.09 3.00
CA ILE A 69 -26.63 -9.98 2.58
C ILE A 69 -26.53 -9.72 1.07
N GLU A 70 -25.34 -9.83 0.49
CA GLU A 70 -25.14 -9.61 -0.94
C GLU A 70 -25.73 -10.75 -1.78
N LEU A 71 -25.69 -11.99 -1.27
CA LEU A 71 -26.26 -13.18 -1.89
C LEU A 71 -27.79 -13.14 -2.02
N THR A 72 -28.50 -12.31 -1.23
CA THR A 72 -29.96 -12.13 -1.39
C THR A 72 -30.33 -11.29 -2.61
N LYS A 73 -29.35 -10.67 -3.29
CA LYS A 73 -29.56 -9.83 -4.47
C LYS A 73 -29.52 -10.66 -5.75
N THR A 74 -30.16 -10.17 -6.80
CA THR A 74 -30.19 -10.82 -8.13
C THR A 74 -28.79 -10.99 -8.75
N HIS A 75 -27.89 -10.04 -8.50
CA HIS A 75 -26.51 -10.06 -8.99
C HIS A 75 -25.55 -9.77 -7.84
N PRO A 76 -25.13 -10.79 -7.07
CA PRO A 76 -24.23 -10.60 -5.95
C PRO A 76 -22.84 -10.11 -6.43
N ARG A 77 -22.31 -9.07 -5.79
CA ARG A 77 -21.02 -8.46 -6.14
C ARG A 77 -20.04 -8.58 -4.99
N LEU A 78 -18.99 -9.39 -5.17
CA LEU A 78 -17.93 -9.61 -4.17
C LEU A 78 -17.31 -8.30 -3.67
N TRP A 79 -16.99 -7.38 -4.60
CA TRP A 79 -16.39 -6.11 -4.25
C TRP A 79 -17.28 -5.28 -3.32
N TRP A 80 -18.61 -5.45 -3.40
CA TRP A 80 -19.53 -4.69 -2.58
C TRP A 80 -19.59 -5.22 -1.15
N ALA A 81 -19.57 -6.55 -0.98
CA ALA A 81 -19.44 -7.16 0.35
C ALA A 81 -18.12 -6.75 1.02
N LEU A 82 -17.01 -6.75 0.26
CA LEU A 82 -15.70 -6.31 0.75
C LEU A 82 -15.70 -4.83 1.15
N ALA A 83 -16.26 -3.94 0.32
CA ALA A 83 -16.29 -2.52 0.62
C ALA A 83 -17.23 -2.17 1.78
N ARG A 84 -18.33 -2.91 2.00
CA ARG A 84 -19.14 -2.75 3.22
C ARG A 84 -18.43 -3.27 4.47
N GLY A 85 -17.71 -4.38 4.37
CA GLY A 85 -16.97 -4.96 5.49
C GLY A 85 -15.75 -4.16 5.92
N PHE A 86 -14.99 -3.62 4.96
CA PHE A 86 -13.65 -3.07 5.22
C PHE A 86 -13.41 -1.68 4.61
N GLY A 87 -14.41 -1.06 3.98
CA GLY A 87 -14.22 0.17 3.22
C GLY A 87 -14.18 1.47 4.03
N ALA A 88 -14.63 1.48 5.30
CA ALA A 88 -14.62 2.72 6.09
C ALA A 88 -13.20 3.28 6.34
N PRO A 89 -12.20 2.48 6.80
CA PRO A 89 -10.81 2.93 6.89
C PRO A 89 -10.24 3.38 5.54
N PHE A 90 -10.65 2.72 4.45
CA PHE A 90 -10.24 3.06 3.09
C PHE A 90 -10.74 4.44 2.64
N LEU A 91 -11.98 4.80 2.98
CA LEU A 91 -12.51 6.14 2.71
C LEU A 91 -11.77 7.23 3.50
N VAL A 92 -11.44 6.96 4.76
CA VAL A 92 -10.61 7.86 5.58
C VAL A 92 -9.23 8.05 4.96
N ALA A 93 -8.62 6.98 4.44
CA ALA A 93 -7.35 7.07 3.70
C ALA A 93 -7.47 8.02 2.51
N GLY A 94 -8.56 7.94 1.73
CA GLY A 94 -8.83 8.86 0.64
C GLY A 94 -8.86 10.34 1.06
N GLY A 95 -9.51 10.64 2.18
CA GLY A 95 -9.52 11.99 2.75
C GLY A 95 -8.13 12.47 3.19
N LEU A 96 -7.34 11.61 3.83
CA LEU A 96 -5.95 11.92 4.19
C LEU A 96 -5.09 12.17 2.95
N LYS A 97 -5.32 11.43 1.87
CA LYS A 97 -4.60 11.65 0.61
C LYS A 97 -4.94 13.00 -0.02
N LEU A 98 -6.20 13.44 0.02
CA LEU A 98 -6.60 14.79 -0.39
C LEU A 98 -5.88 15.87 0.41
N ILE A 99 -5.79 15.70 1.74
CA ILE A 99 -5.08 16.65 2.61
C ILE A 99 -3.60 16.70 2.22
N HIS A 100 -2.96 15.55 2.06
CA HIS A 100 -1.57 15.46 1.61
C HIS A 100 -1.35 16.21 0.28
N ASP A 101 -2.17 15.91 -0.74
CA ASP A 101 -2.03 16.51 -2.07
C ASP A 101 -2.31 18.01 -2.07
N SER A 102 -3.24 18.47 -1.22
CA SER A 102 -3.52 19.91 -1.07
C SER A 102 -2.34 20.64 -0.42
N LEU A 103 -1.76 20.05 0.64
CA LEU A 103 -0.60 20.61 1.34
C LEU A 103 0.65 20.67 0.46
N GLN A 104 0.79 19.74 -0.50
CA GLN A 104 1.90 19.74 -1.46
C GLN A 104 1.99 21.05 -2.27
N PHE A 105 0.86 21.74 -2.49
CA PHE A 105 0.82 23.00 -3.24
C PHE A 105 1.15 24.24 -2.40
N VAL A 106 1.23 24.12 -1.06
CA VAL A 106 1.58 25.24 -0.19
C VAL A 106 2.97 25.77 -0.51
N GLY A 107 3.96 24.89 -0.71
CA GLY A 107 5.33 25.29 -1.04
C GLY A 107 5.41 26.21 -2.27
N PRO A 108 4.94 25.77 -3.45
CA PRO A 108 4.89 26.60 -4.66
C PRO A 108 4.17 27.95 -4.49
N LEU A 109 3.06 27.98 -3.74
CA LEU A 109 2.30 29.21 -3.50
C LEU A 109 3.05 30.20 -2.61
N ILE A 110 3.70 29.71 -1.55
CA ILE A 110 4.42 30.56 -0.60
C ILE A 110 5.73 31.10 -1.19
N ILE A 111 6.39 30.37 -2.11
CA ILE A 111 7.63 30.84 -2.77
C ILE A 111 7.46 32.22 -3.39
N LYS A 112 6.31 32.51 -4.02
CA LYS A 112 6.03 33.83 -4.60
C LYS A 112 6.00 34.93 -3.55
N LEU A 113 5.41 34.66 -2.38
CA LEU A 113 5.35 35.59 -1.25
C LEU A 113 6.73 35.80 -0.63
N ILE A 114 7.55 34.75 -0.54
CA ILE A 114 8.94 34.85 -0.06
C ILE A 114 9.77 35.71 -1.01
N ILE A 115 9.66 35.51 -2.33
CA ILE A 115 10.39 36.33 -3.30
C ILE A 115 9.98 37.81 -3.16
N ALA A 116 8.68 38.09 -3.03
CA ALA A 116 8.18 39.45 -2.82
C ALA A 116 8.72 40.07 -1.52
N PHE A 117 8.70 39.32 -0.41
CA PHE A 117 9.27 39.72 0.87
C PHE A 117 10.77 40.03 0.77
N LEU A 118 11.55 39.15 0.14
CA LEU A 118 13.00 39.36 -0.02
C LEU A 118 13.35 40.50 -0.97
N SER A 119 12.41 40.91 -1.83
CA SER A 119 12.62 42.00 -2.79
C SER A 119 12.29 43.38 -2.19
N ASP A 120 11.60 43.42 -1.05
CA ASP A 120 11.19 44.65 -0.37
C ASP A 120 12.10 44.92 0.85
N PRO A 121 12.99 45.92 0.79
CA PRO A 121 13.92 46.25 1.89
C PRO A 121 13.23 46.72 3.17
N ASP A 122 11.99 47.23 3.08
CA ASP A 122 11.24 47.78 4.21
C ASP A 122 10.28 46.75 4.84
N SER A 123 10.32 45.50 4.36
CA SER A 123 9.41 44.45 4.80
C SER A 123 9.68 43.99 6.24
N ASP A 124 8.61 43.78 7.00
CA ASP A 124 8.71 43.31 8.38
C ASP A 124 9.16 41.84 8.44
N ILE A 125 10.27 41.59 9.14
CA ILE A 125 10.86 40.26 9.32
C ILE A 125 9.88 39.23 9.89
N ASN A 126 8.89 39.65 10.68
CA ASN A 126 7.85 38.75 11.21
C ASN A 126 7.07 38.06 10.09
N GLN A 127 6.85 38.72 8.95
CA GLN A 127 6.18 38.11 7.80
C GLN A 127 6.99 36.94 7.23
N GLY A 128 8.32 37.09 7.16
CA GLY A 128 9.23 36.03 6.78
C GLY A 128 9.12 34.80 7.69
N PHE A 129 9.09 35.00 9.02
CA PHE A 129 8.90 33.92 9.99
C PHE A 129 7.55 33.21 9.82
N VAL A 130 6.47 33.96 9.54
CA VAL A 130 5.15 33.37 9.26
C VAL A 130 5.18 32.48 8.01
N TYR A 131 5.81 32.91 6.91
CA TYR A 131 5.91 32.10 5.70
C TYR A 131 6.70 30.81 5.93
N VAL A 132 7.82 30.88 6.66
CA VAL A 132 8.61 29.70 7.03
C VAL A 132 7.80 28.75 7.91
N ALA A 133 7.06 29.28 8.90
CA ALA A 133 6.21 28.49 9.77
C ALA A 133 5.09 27.76 8.99
N ILE A 134 4.47 28.43 8.01
CA ILE A 134 3.45 27.83 7.13
C ILE A 134 4.04 26.67 6.34
N ILE A 135 5.21 26.85 5.70
CA ILE A 135 5.88 25.77 4.96
C ILE A 135 6.22 24.60 5.87
N PHE A 136 6.74 24.88 7.07
CA PHE A 136 7.08 23.84 8.05
C PHE A 136 5.84 23.04 8.47
N VAL A 137 4.77 23.70 8.90
CA VAL A 137 3.52 23.05 9.33
C VAL A 137 2.90 22.26 8.17
N ALA A 138 2.90 22.82 6.96
CA ALA A 138 2.41 22.14 5.77
C ALA A 138 3.23 20.87 5.45
N GLY A 139 4.56 20.94 5.52
CA GLY A 139 5.43 19.78 5.28
C GLY A 139 5.27 18.68 6.33
N VAL A 140 5.14 19.06 7.60
CA VAL A 140 4.84 18.12 8.70
C VAL A 140 3.47 17.46 8.47
N GLY A 141 2.42 18.26 8.25
CA GLY A 141 1.07 17.75 7.99
C GLY A 141 1.01 16.86 6.75
N GLN A 142 1.69 17.24 5.68
CA GLN A 142 1.81 16.47 4.44
C GLN A 142 2.43 15.09 4.72
N SER A 143 3.51 15.04 5.51
CA SER A 143 4.20 13.80 5.86
C SER A 143 3.32 12.87 6.70
N PHE A 144 2.63 13.41 7.70
CA PHE A 144 1.70 12.64 8.53
C PHE A 144 0.53 12.07 7.73
N ALA A 145 -0.11 12.91 6.93
CA ALA A 145 -1.25 12.51 6.11
C ALA A 145 -0.87 11.38 5.14
N LEU A 146 0.31 11.45 4.51
CA LEU A 146 0.80 10.40 3.62
C LEU A 146 1.06 9.08 4.35
N ARG A 147 1.71 9.15 5.51
CA ARG A 147 2.03 7.93 6.28
C ARG A 147 0.76 7.24 6.75
N GLN A 148 -0.19 8.00 7.28
CA GLN A 148 -1.48 7.47 7.73
C GLN A 148 -2.31 6.92 6.57
N TYR A 149 -2.32 7.60 5.41
CA TYR A 149 -2.92 7.07 4.17
C TYR A 149 -2.39 5.68 3.83
N PHE A 150 -1.06 5.52 3.75
CA PHE A 150 -0.47 4.24 3.38
C PHE A 150 -0.79 3.16 4.43
N PHE A 151 -0.70 3.48 5.71
CA PHE A 151 -1.00 2.53 6.78
C PHE A 151 -2.44 1.97 6.65
N LEU A 152 -3.43 2.85 6.51
CA LEU A 152 -4.84 2.44 6.35
C LEU A 152 -5.08 1.63 5.07
N CYS A 153 -4.45 1.99 3.95
CA CYS A 153 -4.55 1.25 2.70
C CYS A 153 -3.94 -0.16 2.79
N PHE A 154 -2.76 -0.29 3.42
CA PHE A 154 -2.11 -1.59 3.63
C PHE A 154 -2.91 -2.48 4.57
N GLU A 155 -3.39 -1.93 5.68
CA GLU A 155 -4.21 -2.65 6.65
C GLU A 155 -5.53 -3.13 6.00
N THR A 156 -6.20 -2.26 5.24
CA THR A 156 -7.40 -2.64 4.47
C THR A 156 -7.08 -3.75 3.46
N GLY A 157 -5.97 -3.66 2.74
CA GLY A 157 -5.55 -4.68 1.78
C GLY A 157 -5.30 -6.04 2.44
N LEU A 158 -4.68 -6.04 3.63
CA LEU A 158 -4.49 -7.25 4.43
C LEU A 158 -5.82 -7.86 4.88
N ARG A 159 -6.78 -7.04 5.34
CA ARG A 159 -8.13 -7.50 5.69
C ARG A 159 -8.84 -8.14 4.49
N VAL A 160 -8.79 -7.50 3.33
CA VAL A 160 -9.36 -8.01 2.07
C VAL A 160 -8.74 -9.36 1.70
N ARG A 161 -7.40 -9.48 1.74
CA ARG A 161 -6.72 -10.75 1.46
C ARG A 161 -7.13 -11.84 2.45
N SER A 162 -7.11 -11.56 3.75
CA SER A 162 -7.48 -12.52 4.78
C SER A 162 -8.92 -13.02 4.61
N ALA A 163 -9.86 -12.13 4.26
CA ALA A 163 -11.24 -12.48 3.96
C ALA A 163 -11.34 -13.43 2.75
N ILE A 164 -10.68 -13.09 1.65
CA ILE A 164 -10.73 -13.88 0.41
C ILE A 164 -10.08 -15.24 0.58
N VAL A 165 -8.89 -15.31 1.17
CA VAL A 165 -8.20 -16.57 1.43
C VAL A 165 -9.06 -17.49 2.29
N THR A 166 -9.64 -16.96 3.38
CA THR A 166 -10.49 -17.74 4.28
C THR A 166 -11.77 -18.20 3.59
N ALA A 167 -12.42 -17.32 2.80
CA ALA A 167 -13.64 -17.65 2.07
C ALA A 167 -13.41 -18.73 0.99
N VAL A 168 -12.32 -18.63 0.22
CA VAL A 168 -11.94 -19.64 -0.79
C VAL A 168 -11.60 -20.96 -0.12
N TYR A 169 -10.85 -20.93 0.98
CA TYR A 169 -10.53 -22.12 1.75
C TYR A 169 -11.79 -22.81 2.28
N GLN A 170 -12.67 -22.09 2.98
CA GLN A 170 -13.93 -22.62 3.49
C GLN A 170 -14.80 -23.18 2.37
N LYS A 171 -14.89 -22.48 1.22
CA LYS A 171 -15.68 -22.95 0.09
C LYS A 171 -15.10 -24.24 -0.50
N SER A 172 -13.78 -24.37 -0.58
CA SER A 172 -13.10 -25.55 -1.13
C SER A 172 -13.39 -26.84 -0.34
N LEU A 173 -13.65 -26.73 0.96
CA LEU A 173 -13.96 -27.85 1.85
C LEU A 173 -15.40 -28.40 1.68
N VAL A 174 -16.28 -27.64 1.02
CA VAL A 174 -17.71 -27.98 0.88
C VAL A 174 -18.16 -28.07 -0.60
N LEU A 175 -17.22 -28.13 -1.54
CA LEU A 175 -17.53 -28.32 -2.96
C LEU A 175 -18.04 -29.73 -3.22
N SER A 176 -19.05 -29.87 -4.10
CA SER A 176 -19.46 -31.17 -4.62
C SER A 176 -18.34 -31.78 -5.48
N PRO A 177 -18.25 -33.11 -5.61
CA PRO A 177 -17.27 -33.76 -6.48
C PRO A 177 -17.32 -33.26 -7.93
N SER A 178 -18.54 -32.99 -8.44
CA SER A 178 -18.75 -32.45 -9.79
C SER A 178 -18.28 -31.01 -9.96
N ALA A 179 -18.32 -30.18 -8.91
CA ALA A 179 -17.78 -28.83 -8.93
C ALA A 179 -16.26 -28.83 -8.71
N GLN A 180 -15.75 -29.71 -7.85
CA GLN A 180 -14.32 -29.89 -7.60
C GLN A 180 -13.60 -30.39 -8.86
N ALA A 181 -14.22 -31.29 -9.64
CA ALA A 181 -13.66 -31.75 -10.92
C ALA A 181 -13.50 -30.63 -11.96
N LYS A 182 -14.23 -29.51 -11.83
CA LYS A 182 -14.12 -28.34 -12.72
C LYS A 182 -12.97 -27.40 -12.36
N LYS A 183 -12.35 -27.55 -11.18
CA LYS A 183 -11.30 -26.67 -10.67
C LYS A 183 -10.15 -27.49 -10.11
N SER A 184 -8.99 -27.36 -10.75
CA SER A 184 -7.78 -28.02 -10.25
C SER A 184 -7.36 -27.47 -8.89
N THR A 185 -6.67 -28.29 -8.09
CA THR A 185 -6.05 -27.85 -6.84
C THR A 185 -5.10 -26.66 -7.06
N GLY A 186 -4.43 -26.62 -8.21
CA GLY A 186 -3.57 -25.51 -8.62
C GLY A 186 -4.34 -24.19 -8.80
N GLU A 187 -5.50 -24.21 -9.47
CA GLU A 187 -6.34 -23.02 -9.61
C GLU A 187 -6.86 -22.48 -8.27
N ILE A 188 -7.30 -23.35 -7.36
CA ILE A 188 -7.75 -22.95 -6.02
C ILE A 188 -6.59 -22.33 -5.22
N THR A 189 -5.41 -22.94 -5.32
CA THR A 189 -4.19 -22.42 -4.67
C THR A 189 -3.78 -21.07 -5.26
N ASN A 190 -3.96 -20.86 -6.58
CA ASN A 190 -3.70 -19.58 -7.23
C ASN A 190 -4.64 -18.47 -6.75
N LEU A 191 -5.93 -18.79 -6.56
CA LEU A 191 -6.90 -17.84 -5.99
C LEU A 191 -6.49 -17.35 -4.60
N MET A 192 -6.02 -18.26 -3.74
CA MET A 192 -5.59 -17.95 -2.37
C MET A 192 -4.21 -17.25 -2.29
N SER A 193 -3.37 -17.40 -3.31
CA SER A 193 -2.01 -16.83 -3.32
C SER A 193 -1.94 -15.58 -4.21
N VAL A 194 -1.95 -15.76 -5.52
CA VAL A 194 -1.71 -14.71 -6.52
C VAL A 194 -2.86 -13.71 -6.56
N ASP A 195 -4.09 -14.19 -6.70
CA ASP A 195 -5.24 -13.28 -6.93
C ASP A 195 -5.61 -12.51 -5.65
N ALA A 196 -5.58 -13.18 -4.49
CA ALA A 196 -5.76 -12.52 -3.20
C ALA A 196 -4.66 -11.47 -2.91
N HIS A 197 -3.40 -11.73 -3.30
CA HIS A 197 -2.32 -10.75 -3.19
C HIS A 197 -2.54 -9.53 -4.09
N ARG A 198 -2.95 -9.74 -5.36
CA ARG A 198 -3.25 -8.64 -6.27
C ARG A 198 -4.37 -7.74 -5.75
N LEU A 199 -5.39 -8.32 -5.11
CA LEU A 199 -6.46 -7.54 -4.49
C LEU A 199 -5.97 -6.75 -3.26
N GLN A 200 -5.06 -7.30 -2.46
CA GLN A 200 -4.35 -6.55 -1.42
C GLN A 200 -3.57 -5.37 -2.01
N GLU A 201 -2.81 -5.57 -3.08
CA GLU A 201 -2.04 -4.48 -3.68
C GLU A 201 -2.93 -3.40 -4.30
N THR A 202 -4.09 -3.80 -4.82
CA THR A 202 -5.05 -2.88 -5.43
C THR A 202 -5.51 -1.81 -4.45
N THR A 203 -5.70 -2.12 -3.16
CA THR A 203 -6.10 -1.10 -2.17
C THR A 203 -5.06 0.02 -2.06
N THR A 204 -3.77 -0.29 -2.16
CA THR A 204 -2.70 0.72 -2.10
C THR A 204 -2.69 1.68 -3.29
N TYR A 205 -3.10 1.22 -4.47
CA TYR A 205 -3.04 2.00 -5.71
C TYR A 205 -4.38 2.57 -6.16
N LEU A 206 -5.51 2.07 -5.67
CA LEU A 206 -6.82 2.44 -6.18
C LEU A 206 -7.13 3.94 -6.06
N HIS A 207 -6.68 4.60 -5.00
CA HIS A 207 -6.84 6.06 -4.87
C HIS A 207 -6.10 6.87 -5.95
N ALA A 208 -5.05 6.31 -6.58
CA ALA A 208 -4.31 6.97 -7.66
C ALA A 208 -5.17 7.33 -8.86
N THR A 209 -6.27 6.58 -9.07
CA THR A 209 -7.20 6.83 -10.17
C THR A 209 -7.83 8.22 -10.12
N TRP A 210 -8.18 8.73 -8.93
CA TRP A 210 -8.80 10.04 -8.78
C TRP A 210 -7.82 11.11 -8.30
N PHE A 211 -6.86 10.79 -7.43
CA PHE A 211 -5.94 11.82 -6.93
C PHE A 211 -4.99 12.30 -8.02
N ALA A 212 -4.63 11.45 -8.99
CA ALA A 212 -3.83 11.88 -10.14
C ALA A 212 -4.57 12.94 -10.96
N LEU A 213 -5.88 12.80 -11.15
CA LEU A 213 -6.70 13.80 -11.83
C LEU A 213 -6.75 15.11 -11.03
N PHE A 214 -6.99 15.03 -9.73
CA PHE A 214 -6.94 16.19 -8.84
C PHE A 214 -5.60 16.93 -8.95
N GLN A 215 -4.48 16.19 -8.92
CA GLN A 215 -3.14 16.75 -8.99
C GLN A 215 -2.86 17.40 -10.35
N ILE A 216 -3.24 16.76 -11.45
CA ILE A 216 -3.06 17.31 -12.82
C ILE A 216 -3.86 18.59 -12.99
N ILE A 217 -5.14 18.59 -12.60
CA ILE A 217 -6.05 19.74 -12.73
C ILE A 217 -5.52 20.90 -11.89
N THR A 218 -5.22 20.66 -10.62
CA THR A 218 -4.75 21.71 -9.69
C THR A 218 -3.40 22.26 -10.13
N SER A 219 -2.45 21.40 -10.52
CA SER A 219 -1.14 21.85 -11.01
C SER A 219 -1.26 22.68 -12.27
N SER A 220 -2.09 22.26 -13.22
CA SER A 220 -2.31 22.97 -14.48
C SER A 220 -2.97 24.33 -14.24
N TYR A 221 -3.94 24.39 -13.33
CA TYR A 221 -4.56 25.65 -12.91
C TYR A 221 -3.56 26.60 -12.27
N LEU A 222 -2.75 26.14 -11.31
CA LEU A 222 -1.74 26.97 -10.65
C LEU A 222 -0.65 27.46 -11.60
N LEU A 223 -0.20 26.60 -12.53
CA LEU A 223 0.76 26.98 -13.57
C LEU A 223 0.17 28.02 -14.53
N TYR A 224 -1.10 27.87 -14.92
CA TYR A 224 -1.78 28.87 -15.75
C TYR A 224 -1.84 30.23 -15.05
N LEU A 225 -2.14 30.27 -13.74
CA LEU A 225 -2.14 31.52 -12.99
C LEU A 225 -0.77 32.21 -12.94
N GLN A 226 0.33 31.45 -12.95
CA GLN A 226 1.68 31.99 -12.82
C GLN A 226 2.34 32.31 -14.17
N LEU A 227 2.07 31.52 -15.22
CA LEU A 227 2.75 31.58 -16.51
C LEU A 227 1.80 31.92 -17.68
N GLY A 228 0.50 32.05 -17.44
CA GLY A 228 -0.50 32.19 -18.50
C GLY A 228 -0.48 31.02 -19.47
N VAL A 229 -0.80 31.26 -20.74
CA VAL A 229 -0.86 30.21 -21.78
C VAL A 229 0.48 29.51 -22.03
N ALA A 230 1.61 30.10 -21.59
CA ALA A 230 2.94 29.53 -21.80
C ALA A 230 3.10 28.14 -21.17
N PHE A 231 2.35 27.79 -20.11
CA PHE A 231 2.43 26.45 -19.50
C PHE A 231 2.06 25.32 -20.48
N VAL A 232 1.25 25.61 -21.51
CA VAL A 232 0.81 24.63 -22.51
C VAL A 232 2.00 24.06 -23.29
N ALA A 233 3.05 24.86 -23.52
CA ALA A 233 4.28 24.37 -24.15
C ALA A 233 4.95 23.28 -23.30
N GLY A 234 5.00 23.45 -21.97
CA GLY A 234 5.50 22.43 -21.05
C GLY A 234 4.63 21.17 -21.04
N LEU A 235 3.30 21.32 -21.08
CA LEU A 235 2.38 20.19 -21.16
C LEU A 235 2.58 19.39 -22.45
N LEU A 236 2.78 20.06 -23.60
CA LEU A 236 3.08 19.40 -24.87
C LEU A 236 4.37 18.58 -24.80
N VAL A 237 5.43 19.10 -24.18
CA VAL A 237 6.68 18.36 -23.98
C VAL A 237 6.44 17.09 -23.14
N ILE A 238 5.68 17.19 -22.04
CA ILE A 238 5.33 16.03 -21.22
C ILE A 238 4.54 15.00 -22.02
N LEU A 239 3.55 15.43 -22.81
CA LEU A 239 2.77 14.53 -23.67
C LEU A 239 3.63 13.84 -24.73
N LEU A 240 4.65 14.52 -25.27
CA LEU A 240 5.61 13.92 -26.20
C LEU A 240 6.57 12.92 -25.53
N LEU A 241 6.82 13.04 -24.22
CA LEU A 241 7.60 12.04 -23.48
C LEU A 241 6.83 10.73 -23.24
N ILE A 242 5.49 10.75 -23.25
CA ILE A 242 4.65 9.54 -23.09
C ILE A 242 4.95 8.48 -24.18
N PRO A 243 4.90 8.78 -25.49
CA PRO A 243 5.22 7.78 -26.52
C PRO A 243 6.69 7.33 -26.48
N ILE A 244 7.61 8.19 -26.06
CA ILE A 244 9.03 7.84 -25.90
C ILE A 244 9.19 6.80 -24.79
N THR A 245 8.64 7.08 -23.59
CA THR A 245 8.64 6.14 -22.47
C THR A 245 7.92 4.84 -22.78
N ALA A 246 6.81 4.89 -23.53
CA ALA A 246 6.11 3.70 -24.01
C ALA A 246 6.95 2.86 -24.98
N SER A 247 7.70 3.51 -25.88
CA SER A 247 8.59 2.83 -26.84
C SER A 247 9.76 2.15 -26.13
N ILE A 248 10.40 2.85 -25.19
CA ILE A 248 11.45 2.28 -24.33
C ILE A 248 10.89 1.10 -23.54
N SER A 249 9.69 1.21 -22.98
CA SER A 249 9.04 0.12 -22.24
C SER A 249 8.80 -1.12 -23.09
N LYS A 250 8.44 -0.96 -24.37
CA LYS A 250 8.32 -2.08 -25.32
C LYS A 250 9.65 -2.78 -25.57
N ILE A 251 10.73 -2.01 -25.76
CA ILE A 251 12.08 -2.54 -25.94
C ILE A 251 12.52 -3.29 -24.68
N MET A 252 12.34 -2.68 -23.51
CA MET A 252 12.68 -3.26 -22.22
C MET A 252 11.94 -4.59 -22.00
N ARG A 253 10.65 -4.66 -22.34
CA ARG A 253 9.86 -5.90 -22.27
C ARG A 253 10.43 -7.00 -23.16
N SER A 254 10.81 -6.68 -24.40
CA SER A 254 11.42 -7.65 -25.33
C SER A 254 12.77 -8.18 -24.82
N LEU A 255 13.63 -7.28 -24.33
CA LEU A 255 14.91 -7.66 -23.71
C LEU A 255 14.70 -8.53 -22.47
N GLN A 256 13.74 -8.17 -21.62
CA GLN A 256 13.41 -8.93 -20.41
C GLN A 256 12.88 -10.33 -20.75
N GLN A 257 12.10 -10.50 -21.82
CA GLN A 257 11.67 -11.81 -22.30
C GLN A 257 12.86 -12.69 -22.75
N ARG A 258 13.79 -12.13 -23.54
CA ARG A 258 15.00 -12.85 -23.96
C ARG A 258 15.89 -13.22 -22.77
N LEU A 259 16.03 -12.31 -21.81
CA LEU A 259 16.78 -12.55 -20.58
C LEU A 259 16.17 -13.71 -19.76
N MET A 260 14.84 -13.82 -19.72
CA MET A 260 14.18 -14.93 -19.02
C MET A 260 14.47 -16.28 -19.66
N GLN A 261 14.44 -16.37 -21.00
CA GLN A 261 14.79 -17.60 -21.71
C GLN A 261 16.20 -18.09 -21.35
N VAL A 262 17.20 -17.20 -21.38
CA VAL A 262 18.59 -17.55 -21.02
C VAL A 262 18.71 -17.92 -19.53
N LYS A 263 17.98 -17.23 -18.65
CA LYS A 263 17.95 -17.57 -17.22
C LYS A 263 17.35 -18.96 -16.98
N ASP A 264 16.28 -19.31 -17.67
CA ASP A 264 15.61 -20.61 -17.54
C ASP A 264 16.52 -21.74 -18.02
N GLU A 265 17.19 -21.56 -19.16
CA GLU A 265 18.18 -22.51 -19.68
C GLU A 265 19.34 -22.71 -18.69
N ARG A 266 19.89 -21.62 -18.13
CA ARG A 266 20.92 -21.70 -17.09
C ARG A 266 20.44 -22.48 -15.86
N VAL A 267 19.25 -22.18 -15.35
CA VAL A 267 18.70 -22.86 -14.15
C VAL A 267 18.51 -24.35 -14.44
N LYS A 268 18.02 -24.69 -15.63
CA LYS A 268 17.87 -26.08 -16.07
C LYS A 268 19.21 -26.82 -16.09
N VAL A 269 20.24 -26.26 -16.75
CA VAL A 269 21.57 -26.90 -16.81
C VAL A 269 22.18 -27.05 -15.41
N VAL A 270 22.08 -26.04 -14.56
CA VAL A 270 22.57 -26.12 -13.16
C VAL A 270 21.84 -27.23 -12.40
N TYR A 271 20.52 -27.37 -12.58
CA TYR A 271 19.75 -28.44 -11.95
C TYR A 271 20.20 -29.83 -12.43
N GLU A 272 20.39 -30.01 -13.74
CA GLU A 272 20.88 -31.27 -14.32
C GLU A 272 22.26 -31.65 -13.79
N VAL A 273 23.20 -30.68 -13.71
CA VAL A 273 24.54 -30.89 -13.15
C VAL A 273 24.49 -31.26 -11.67
N LEU A 274 23.68 -30.56 -10.87
CA LEU A 274 23.53 -30.86 -9.44
C LEU A 274 22.90 -32.24 -9.22
N SER A 275 21.88 -32.59 -10.00
CA SER A 275 21.25 -33.91 -9.95
C SER A 275 22.23 -35.03 -10.36
N GLY A 276 23.12 -34.76 -11.32
CA GLY A 276 24.14 -35.70 -11.81
C GLY A 276 25.49 -35.63 -11.07
N ILE A 277 25.61 -34.88 -9.97
CA ILE A 277 26.91 -34.47 -9.44
C ILE A 277 27.83 -35.63 -9.03
N LYS A 278 27.25 -36.76 -8.60
CA LYS A 278 28.04 -37.96 -8.26
C LYS A 278 28.68 -38.60 -9.48
N VAL A 279 27.96 -38.62 -10.61
CA VAL A 279 28.46 -39.19 -11.88
C VAL A 279 29.51 -38.26 -12.49
N ILE A 280 29.31 -36.94 -12.40
CA ILE A 280 30.25 -35.94 -12.94
C ILE A 280 31.58 -35.90 -12.18
N LYS A 281 31.59 -36.25 -10.89
CA LYS A 281 32.79 -36.25 -10.03
C LYS A 281 33.61 -37.55 -10.09
N LEU A 282 33.03 -38.64 -10.59
CA LEU A 282 33.70 -39.93 -10.80
C LEU A 282 34.48 -39.89 -12.12
#